data_AF-A0A3N1HKI4-F1
#
_entry.id   AF-A0A3N1HKI4-F1
#
_cell.length_a   1.000
_cell.length_b   1.000
_cell.length_c   1.000
_cell.angle_alpha   90.00
_cell.angle_beta   90.00
_cell.angle_gamma   90.00
#
_symmetry.space_group_name_H-M   'P 1'
#
loop_
_entity.id
_entity.type
_entity.pdbx_description
1 polymer ?
#
loop_
_entity_poly.entity_id
_entity_poly.type
_entity_poly.pdbx_seq_one_letter_code
_entity_poly.pdbx_strand_id
1 'polypeptide(L)'
;MGRGTTTHGRTRPARHRPGVVTALVCGLVAAGGLVPAVAADGAAATAAPDGAWDDSRSFDEAGAAAPAGATGGSATGADGAAGDVVVAPGRAVVGEWGDAATADQRSAGFTLDALPTATLYLAVDVASPGGTGGYRARVRVEPDGRLVVGTSTVEDGREGDYRSTTTDFVVEAGDVVNLEGDFHHAADGVVRVRAWPSDRTRPDWQHRTVDGGTSPVGAVLADRSWTYLSGSARAAAHVAVGDVVGRGTTPVTTPAPPPPVVPTPPPPPPVVPTPPPPPPVVPTPPPPPVEPTTPTRPAGRPGAAGTGVPDGTRLTRHDGDLVITTPGARYDALDVHGFVVVRAPDVTITRSLIRGGVKDGNRGLVTVDHADAKRFVIEDSTIRPDTASVWYDGIKGSNFTARRVDVWGTVDNIKVHGDDVLVEDSWLHDSRWFAWDPNQKGPSHNDGVQVLGGSRITLRGNSITGASNGAVQVTQDFREVRDLDISGNWFDGGTCSVKISHKGRDSGPQVQLRDNRFGLLQSILGCSSLATHRTDLQASGNVWDLTGLPAPVRRWG
;
A
#
# COMPACT_ATOMS: atom_id res chain seq x y z
N MET A 1 -25.95 63.82 -52.60
CA MET A 1 -26.62 62.91 -51.66
C MET A 1 -25.80 61.64 -51.56
N GLY A 2 -25.40 61.21 -50.35
CA GLY A 2 -24.76 59.91 -50.09
C GLY A 2 -23.26 59.75 -50.46
N ARG A 3 -22.56 58.94 -49.65
CA ARG A 3 -21.26 58.25 -49.85
C ARG A 3 -19.99 59.07 -50.17
N GLY A 4 -18.86 58.72 -49.51
CA GLY A 4 -17.50 58.95 -50.04
C GLY A 4 -16.36 59.23 -49.04
N THR A 5 -15.54 58.21 -48.75
CA THR A 5 -14.04 58.17 -48.68
C THR A 5 -13.24 59.49 -48.63
N THR A 6 -12.18 59.68 -47.81
CA THR A 6 -10.89 58.92 -47.65
C THR A 6 -10.49 58.74 -46.16
N THR A 7 -9.46 58.02 -45.64
CA THR A 7 -8.25 57.26 -46.06
C THR A 7 -6.85 57.95 -46.06
N HIS A 8 -5.86 57.28 -45.43
CA HIS A 8 -4.40 57.59 -45.24
C HIS A 8 -4.03 58.63 -44.14
N GLY A 9 -2.87 58.53 -43.42
CA GLY A 9 -1.90 57.42 -43.33
C GLY A 9 -0.60 57.66 -42.50
N ARG A 10 -0.21 56.65 -41.70
CA ARG A 10 1.15 56.24 -41.20
C ARG A 10 2.14 57.20 -40.47
N THR A 11 2.50 56.77 -39.24
CA THR A 11 3.85 56.68 -38.59
C THR A 11 4.64 57.88 -38.01
N ARG A 12 5.07 57.72 -36.73
CA ARG A 12 6.38 57.93 -36.03
C ARG A 12 7.44 58.94 -36.60
N PRO A 13 8.33 59.57 -35.76
CA PRO A 13 8.88 59.08 -34.49
C PRO A 13 9.04 60.13 -33.33
N ALA A 14 9.83 59.76 -32.30
CA ALA A 14 9.96 60.41 -30.98
C ALA A 14 10.96 61.58 -30.83
N ARG A 15 10.85 62.30 -29.69
CA ARG A 15 11.89 63.05 -28.92
C ARG A 15 11.35 63.27 -27.48
N HIS A 16 12.09 63.02 -26.39
CA HIS A 16 13.09 63.90 -25.71
C HIS A 16 12.49 65.22 -25.16
N ARG A 17 12.85 65.76 -23.98
CA ARG A 17 14.08 65.69 -23.12
C ARG A 17 13.77 66.30 -21.70
N PRO A 18 14.76 66.86 -20.95
CA PRO A 18 15.64 66.34 -19.87
C PRO A 18 14.94 66.30 -18.46
N GLY A 19 15.52 66.26 -17.24
CA GLY A 19 16.89 66.11 -16.66
C GLY A 19 17.12 67.04 -15.42
N VAL A 20 18.36 67.06 -14.84
CA VAL A 20 18.87 68.00 -13.78
C VAL A 20 18.41 67.75 -12.32
N VAL A 21 19.19 67.88 -11.20
CA VAL A 21 20.65 67.82 -10.89
C VAL A 21 20.87 67.43 -9.40
N THR A 22 22.08 66.96 -9.09
CA THR A 22 22.73 66.54 -7.81
C THR A 22 22.80 67.58 -6.66
N ALA A 23 22.91 67.10 -5.39
CA ALA A 23 24.05 67.31 -4.44
C ALA A 23 23.82 67.86 -2.98
N LEU A 24 24.47 67.17 -2.02
CA LEU A 24 25.38 67.68 -0.94
C LEU A 24 24.92 68.03 0.51
N VAL A 25 25.88 67.79 1.44
CA VAL A 25 26.15 68.34 2.80
C VAL A 25 25.78 67.45 4.01
N CYS A 26 26.64 67.50 5.06
CA CYS A 26 26.78 66.55 6.16
C CYS A 26 26.70 67.19 7.57
N GLY A 27 26.60 66.35 8.61
CA GLY A 27 27.03 66.62 9.98
C GLY A 27 26.68 65.46 10.95
N LEU A 28 27.37 65.21 12.07
CA LEU A 28 28.71 65.65 12.53
C LEU A 28 29.12 64.86 13.81
N VAL A 29 30.31 64.21 13.87
CA VAL A 29 31.10 63.86 15.12
C VAL A 29 30.42 62.84 16.11
N ALA A 30 31.05 61.91 16.88
CA ALA A 30 32.42 61.43 17.22
C ALA A 30 32.28 59.99 17.85
N ALA A 31 33.30 59.23 18.32
CA ALA A 31 34.75 59.05 18.02
C ALA A 31 35.32 57.87 18.89
N GLY A 32 36.49 57.31 18.54
CA GLY A 32 37.20 56.22 19.25
C GLY A 32 36.80 54.80 18.80
N GLY A 33 37.67 53.77 18.72
CA GLY A 33 39.08 53.59 19.09
C GLY A 33 39.25 52.33 19.97
N LEU A 34 40.19 51.39 19.80
CA LEU A 34 41.39 51.26 18.94
C LEU A 34 41.71 49.75 18.63
N VAL A 35 42.72 49.49 17.79
CA VAL A 35 43.25 48.17 17.32
C VAL A 35 44.60 47.83 18.04
N PRO A 36 45.38 46.71 17.81
CA PRO A 36 45.30 45.60 16.83
C PRO A 36 45.66 44.14 17.31
N ALA A 37 45.43 43.17 16.39
CA ALA A 37 46.17 41.93 16.04
C ALA A 37 47.15 41.17 16.97
N VAL A 38 47.10 39.82 16.90
CA VAL A 38 48.22 38.86 16.66
C VAL A 38 47.65 37.46 16.35
N ALA A 39 48.41 36.56 15.72
CA ALA A 39 48.00 35.17 15.41
C ALA A 39 49.07 34.14 15.85
N ALA A 40 48.64 32.92 16.22
CA ALA A 40 49.50 31.73 16.36
C ALA A 40 48.67 30.42 16.35
N ASP A 41 49.28 29.37 15.80
CA ASP A 41 48.71 28.06 15.44
C ASP A 41 48.25 27.15 16.61
N GLY A 42 47.43 26.14 16.30
CA GLY A 42 47.09 25.03 17.20
C GLY A 42 46.10 24.03 16.57
N ALA A 43 46.59 22.92 16.00
CA ALA A 43 45.79 22.06 15.12
C ALA A 43 45.14 20.84 15.81
N ALA A 44 43.87 20.58 15.48
CA ALA A 44 43.27 19.25 15.31
C ALA A 44 42.04 19.38 14.39
N ALA A 45 41.72 18.36 13.59
CA ALA A 45 40.68 18.45 12.56
C ALA A 45 39.66 17.31 12.63
N THR A 46 38.37 17.69 12.70
CA THR A 46 37.23 16.97 12.11
C THR A 46 36.17 18.01 11.74
N ALA A 47 35.59 17.92 10.54
CA ALA A 47 34.59 18.88 10.09
C ALA A 47 33.20 18.55 10.64
N ALA A 48 32.48 19.57 11.11
CA ALA A 48 31.06 19.51 11.44
C ALA A 48 30.39 20.77 10.84
N PRO A 49 29.66 20.66 9.72
CA PRO A 49 28.94 21.79 9.14
C PRO A 49 27.58 21.96 9.83
N ASP A 50 27.42 23.09 10.53
CA ASP A 50 26.19 23.83 10.79
C ASP A 50 24.88 23.03 10.84
N GLY A 51 24.61 22.40 11.99
CA GLY A 51 23.29 21.83 12.31
C GLY A 51 22.23 22.92 12.47
N ALA A 52 21.57 23.29 11.37
CA ALA A 52 20.46 24.24 11.38
C ALA A 52 19.21 23.63 12.03
N TRP A 53 18.69 24.31 13.06
CA TRP A 53 17.47 23.95 13.77
C TRP A 53 16.22 24.43 13.03
N ASP A 54 15.09 23.78 13.29
CA ASP A 54 13.80 24.11 12.69
C ASP A 54 12.64 23.61 13.59
N ASP A 55 11.45 24.21 13.52
CA ASP A 55 10.34 24.00 14.48
C ASP A 55 8.94 23.98 13.83
N SER A 56 8.29 22.81 13.79
CA SER A 56 6.83 22.65 13.86
C SER A 56 6.46 21.22 14.32
N ARG A 57 5.22 20.80 14.59
CA ARG A 57 3.92 21.09 13.95
C ARG A 57 2.85 21.43 14.99
N SER A 58 1.82 22.16 14.55
CA SER A 58 0.58 22.40 15.30
C SER A 58 -0.55 21.49 14.79
N PHE A 59 -1.41 21.03 15.70
CA PHE A 59 -2.59 20.22 15.38
C PHE A 59 -3.88 20.91 15.89
N ASP A 60 -4.91 20.93 15.04
CA ASP A 60 -6.30 21.20 15.43
C ASP A 60 -7.12 19.89 15.38
N GLU A 61 -8.21 19.83 16.15
CA GLU A 61 -9.06 18.62 16.22
C GLU A 61 -10.05 18.51 15.04
N ALA A 62 -10.50 17.28 14.78
CA ALA A 62 -11.25 16.80 13.60
C ALA A 62 -10.42 16.68 12.30
N GLY A 63 -10.60 15.55 11.61
CA GLY A 63 -9.72 15.14 10.51
C GLY A 63 -9.83 15.99 9.25
N ALA A 64 -8.85 16.87 9.03
CA ALA A 64 -8.58 17.54 7.77
C ALA A 64 -7.06 17.74 7.60
N ALA A 65 -6.54 17.64 6.38
CA ALA A 65 -5.12 17.85 6.10
C ALA A 65 -4.80 19.35 5.92
N ALA A 66 -3.69 19.80 6.50
CA ALA A 66 -3.14 21.15 6.36
C ALA A 66 -1.67 21.11 5.86
N PRO A 67 -1.09 22.23 5.36
CA PRO A 67 0.13 22.20 4.55
C PRO A 67 1.44 21.96 5.34
N ALA A 68 2.51 21.70 4.59
CA ALA A 68 3.85 21.47 5.14
C ALA A 68 4.55 22.78 5.54
N GLY A 69 5.36 22.69 6.60
CA GLY A 69 6.31 23.72 7.00
C GLY A 69 6.97 23.32 8.32
N ALA A 70 8.28 23.08 8.28
CA ALA A 70 9.21 22.87 9.40
C ALA A 70 9.35 21.46 10.06
N THR A 71 10.50 21.34 10.76
CA THR A 71 11.17 20.14 11.29
C THR A 71 11.24 20.19 12.84
N GLY A 72 12.27 19.65 13.51
CA GLY A 72 12.34 19.60 14.99
C GLY A 72 13.75 19.42 15.57
N GLY A 73 13.83 19.09 16.86
CA GLY A 73 15.06 18.80 17.61
C GLY A 73 15.03 17.43 18.29
N SER A 74 16.20 16.93 18.71
CA SER A 74 16.41 15.57 19.23
C SER A 74 16.94 15.58 20.67
N ALA A 75 16.60 14.53 21.43
CA ALA A 75 17.32 14.12 22.63
C ALA A 75 18.09 12.82 22.30
N THR A 76 19.39 12.81 22.58
CA THR A 76 20.27 11.64 22.36
C THR A 76 20.69 11.02 23.68
N GLY A 77 20.45 9.71 23.81
CA GLY A 77 20.88 8.91 24.95
C GLY A 77 21.56 7.62 24.49
N ALA A 78 22.90 7.61 24.49
CA ALA A 78 23.63 6.35 24.48
C ALA A 78 23.39 5.62 25.83
N ASP A 79 23.38 4.29 25.80
CA ASP A 79 23.26 3.42 26.98
C ASP A 79 22.00 3.63 27.85
N GLY A 80 20.86 3.95 27.22
CA GLY A 80 19.52 3.80 27.83
C GLY A 80 19.13 4.85 28.88
N ALA A 81 19.78 6.00 28.89
CA ALA A 81 19.47 7.09 29.81
C ALA A 81 18.08 7.71 29.55
N ALA A 82 17.30 7.90 30.62
CA ALA A 82 15.99 8.57 30.60
C ALA A 82 16.08 10.07 30.26
N GLY A 83 14.96 10.66 29.83
CA GLY A 83 14.87 12.09 29.50
C GLY A 83 13.50 12.71 29.82
N ASP A 84 13.53 13.87 30.47
CA ASP A 84 12.33 14.65 30.82
C ASP A 84 11.91 15.54 29.64
N VAL A 85 10.63 15.48 29.28
CA VAL A 85 10.06 16.17 28.12
C VAL A 85 8.89 17.05 28.53
N VAL A 86 8.96 18.34 28.21
CA VAL A 86 7.85 19.29 28.37
C VAL A 86 7.15 19.47 27.02
N VAL A 87 5.90 19.05 26.93
CA VAL A 87 5.10 19.06 25.69
C VAL A 87 3.99 20.11 25.79
N ALA A 88 4.12 21.16 24.99
CA ALA A 88 3.13 22.25 24.92
C ALA A 88 1.83 21.80 24.20
N PRO A 89 0.67 22.41 24.51
CA PRO A 89 -0.59 22.13 23.82
C PRO A 89 -0.47 22.24 22.29
N GLY A 90 -0.97 21.23 21.59
CA GLY A 90 -0.96 21.14 20.13
C GLY A 90 0.41 20.83 19.51
N ARG A 91 1.45 20.56 20.32
CA ARG A 91 2.80 20.24 19.87
C ARG A 91 3.19 18.79 20.18
N ALA A 92 4.16 18.29 19.42
CA ALA A 92 4.77 16.98 19.61
C ALA A 92 6.28 17.10 19.83
N VAL A 93 6.88 16.13 20.51
CA VAL A 93 8.32 16.00 20.75
C VAL A 93 8.77 14.56 20.46
N VAL A 94 10.01 14.38 20.02
CA VAL A 94 10.58 13.09 19.63
C VAL A 94 11.95 12.90 20.28
N GLY A 95 12.20 11.71 20.85
CA GLY A 95 13.52 11.28 21.32
C GLY A 95 14.05 10.11 20.47
N GLU A 96 15.37 10.00 20.32
CA GLU A 96 16.01 8.98 19.47
C GLU A 96 17.07 8.21 20.27
N TRP A 97 16.90 6.88 20.37
CA TRP A 97 17.40 6.08 21.49
C TRP A 97 18.44 5.04 21.07
N GLY A 98 19.39 5.45 20.22
CA GLY A 98 20.54 4.64 19.80
C GLY A 98 20.45 4.06 18.39
N ASP A 99 21.44 3.23 18.04
CA ASP A 99 21.56 2.64 16.71
C ASP A 99 20.46 1.61 16.42
N ALA A 100 19.94 1.70 15.20
CA ALA A 100 18.82 0.93 14.66
C ALA A 100 18.98 -0.60 14.80
N ALA A 101 18.26 -1.19 15.77
CA ALA A 101 18.30 -2.62 16.05
C ALA A 101 17.40 -3.43 15.10
N THR A 102 17.82 -4.65 14.74
CA THR A 102 17.00 -5.64 14.00
C THR A 102 15.84 -6.21 14.83
N ALA A 103 15.53 -5.61 15.98
CA ALA A 103 14.51 -6.05 16.92
C ALA A 103 13.08 -5.97 16.34
N ASP A 104 12.22 -6.93 16.71
CA ASP A 104 10.78 -6.91 16.42
C ASP A 104 10.00 -6.02 17.42
N GLN A 105 10.45 -5.99 18.68
CA GLN A 105 9.69 -5.40 19.79
C GLN A 105 10.41 -4.18 20.37
N ARG A 106 9.64 -3.17 20.75
CA ARG A 106 10.09 -1.96 21.50
C ARG A 106 9.25 -1.78 22.75
N SER A 107 9.90 -1.45 23.87
CA SER A 107 9.25 -0.97 25.09
C SER A 107 9.74 0.41 25.47
N ALA A 108 8.91 1.18 26.16
CA ALA A 108 9.29 2.39 26.90
C ALA A 108 8.38 2.58 28.11
N GLY A 109 8.92 3.09 29.21
CA GLY A 109 8.18 3.61 30.36
C GLY A 109 8.00 5.12 30.24
N PHE A 110 6.81 5.62 30.55
CA PHE A 110 6.47 7.04 30.55
C PHE A 110 5.88 7.44 31.92
N THR A 111 6.61 8.25 32.68
CA THR A 111 6.12 8.81 33.96
C THR A 111 5.43 10.14 33.71
N LEU A 112 4.29 10.38 34.34
CA LEU A 112 3.54 11.63 34.21
C LEU A 112 3.53 12.41 35.53
N ASP A 113 4.13 13.61 35.57
CA ASP A 113 4.13 14.46 36.77
C ASP A 113 2.70 14.87 37.20
N ALA A 114 1.78 14.93 36.24
CA ALA A 114 0.36 15.22 36.43
C ALA A 114 -0.49 14.59 35.31
N LEU A 115 -1.75 14.30 35.60
CA LEU A 115 -2.71 13.91 34.56
C LEU A 115 -2.94 15.09 33.58
N PRO A 116 -3.08 14.80 32.27
CA PRO A 116 -3.08 15.85 31.25
C PRO A 116 -4.44 16.55 31.17
N THR A 117 -4.44 17.84 30.83
CA THR A 117 -5.69 18.66 30.81
C THR A 117 -6.53 18.50 29.53
N ALA A 118 -6.01 17.76 28.54
CA ALA A 118 -6.69 17.17 27.39
C ALA A 118 -5.96 15.87 27.03
N THR A 119 -6.36 15.15 25.99
CA THR A 119 -5.70 13.89 25.60
C THR A 119 -4.21 14.08 25.33
N LEU A 120 -3.37 13.32 26.05
CA LEU A 120 -1.94 13.15 25.82
C LEU A 120 -1.72 11.83 25.07
N TYR A 121 -0.77 11.80 24.14
CA TYR A 121 -0.41 10.65 23.34
C TYR A 121 1.05 10.31 23.61
N LEU A 122 1.31 9.06 23.98
CA LEU A 122 2.63 8.49 24.27
C LEU A 122 2.89 7.37 23.27
N ALA A 123 4.10 7.26 22.71
CA ALA A 123 4.37 6.30 21.65
C ALA A 123 5.82 5.83 21.55
N VAL A 124 5.98 4.63 21.00
CA VAL A 124 7.24 4.13 20.42
C VAL A 124 7.02 3.86 18.92
N ASP A 125 7.97 4.27 18.08
CA ASP A 125 7.88 4.10 16.63
C ASP A 125 9.14 3.51 16.01
N VAL A 126 8.92 2.73 14.95
CA VAL A 126 9.95 2.16 14.07
C VAL A 126 9.86 2.84 12.71
N ALA A 127 10.94 3.48 12.28
CA ALA A 127 10.94 4.35 11.11
C ALA A 127 12.05 4.00 10.10
N SER A 128 11.70 4.11 8.81
CA SER A 128 12.60 3.95 7.67
C SER A 128 13.77 4.95 7.76
N PRO A 129 14.96 4.62 7.22
CA PRO A 129 16.07 5.57 7.10
C PRO A 129 15.63 6.90 6.48
N GLY A 130 15.80 8.00 7.23
CA GLY A 130 15.32 9.34 6.85
C GLY A 130 13.95 9.74 7.43
N GLY A 131 13.26 8.86 8.16
CA GLY A 131 12.05 9.22 8.94
C GLY A 131 10.77 9.44 8.12
N THR A 132 10.76 9.08 6.84
CA THR A 132 9.67 9.35 5.88
C THR A 132 8.56 8.29 5.84
N GLY A 133 8.75 7.13 6.47
CA GLY A 133 7.77 6.03 6.46
C GLY A 133 7.98 5.11 7.67
N GLY A 134 6.92 4.69 8.37
CA GLY A 134 7.06 3.82 9.54
C GLY A 134 5.76 3.46 10.26
N TYR A 135 5.89 2.68 11.34
CA TYR A 135 4.79 2.28 12.21
C TYR A 135 4.96 2.82 13.62
N ARG A 136 3.85 3.20 14.25
CA ARG A 136 3.80 3.71 15.62
C ARG A 136 2.85 2.91 16.48
N ALA A 137 3.38 2.39 17.59
CA ALA A 137 2.59 1.85 18.70
C ALA A 137 2.39 2.97 19.72
N ARG A 138 1.15 3.20 20.16
CA ARG A 138 0.83 4.32 21.06
C ARG A 138 -0.16 3.95 22.15
N VAL A 139 -0.19 4.78 23.18
CA VAL A 139 -1.27 4.87 24.17
C VAL A 139 -1.68 6.33 24.34
N ARG A 140 -2.99 6.58 24.37
CA ARG A 140 -3.55 7.84 24.88
C ARG A 140 -3.69 7.74 26.39
N VAL A 141 -3.30 8.81 27.07
CA VAL A 141 -3.71 9.09 28.45
C VAL A 141 -4.72 10.22 28.39
N GLU A 142 -5.94 9.92 28.81
CA GLU A 142 -7.08 10.83 28.77
C GLU A 142 -7.15 11.62 30.11
N PRO A 143 -7.87 12.75 30.20
CA PRO A 143 -7.89 13.57 31.43
C PRO A 143 -8.51 12.91 32.67
N ASP A 144 -9.19 11.78 32.48
CA ASP A 144 -9.71 10.88 33.53
C ASP A 144 -8.71 9.76 33.90
N GLY A 145 -7.46 9.82 33.40
CA GLY A 145 -6.41 8.83 33.60
C GLY A 145 -6.55 7.57 32.74
N ARG A 146 -7.64 7.42 31.97
CA ARG A 146 -7.96 6.21 31.21
C ARG A 146 -6.99 5.98 30.06
N LEU A 147 -6.46 4.76 29.94
CA LEU A 147 -5.52 4.36 28.89
C LEU A 147 -6.24 3.80 27.66
N VAL A 148 -5.91 4.33 26.47
CA VAL A 148 -6.42 3.84 25.17
C VAL A 148 -5.25 3.53 24.24
N VAL A 149 -4.91 2.25 24.09
CA VAL A 149 -3.84 1.80 23.19
C VAL A 149 -4.26 1.87 21.73
N GLY A 150 -3.30 1.98 20.80
CA GLY A 150 -3.59 2.02 19.37
C GLY A 150 -2.37 2.02 18.47
N THR A 151 -2.60 2.02 17.16
CA THR A 151 -1.57 2.06 16.12
C THR A 151 -1.83 3.12 15.07
N SER A 152 -0.77 3.58 14.43
CA SER A 152 -0.79 4.37 13.19
C SER A 152 0.39 4.02 12.31
N THR A 153 0.25 4.28 11.01
CA THR A 153 1.38 4.50 10.11
C THR A 153 1.84 5.96 10.21
N VAL A 154 3.08 6.24 9.83
CA VAL A 154 3.64 7.59 9.72
C VAL A 154 4.30 7.74 8.36
N GLU A 155 3.80 8.65 7.52
CA GLU A 155 4.34 8.93 6.17
C GLU A 155 4.62 10.44 6.00
N ASP A 156 5.87 10.83 5.67
CA ASP A 156 6.36 12.21 5.65
C ASP A 156 6.03 13.03 6.93
N GLY A 157 5.99 12.32 8.07
CA GLY A 157 5.59 12.87 9.37
C GLY A 157 4.09 13.23 9.47
N ARG A 158 3.24 12.70 8.60
CA ARG A 158 1.77 12.67 8.75
C ARG A 158 1.37 11.34 9.36
N GLU A 159 0.44 11.37 10.30
CA GLU A 159 -0.08 10.16 10.92
C GLU A 159 -1.23 9.58 10.08
N GLY A 160 -1.13 8.30 9.72
CA GLY A 160 -2.08 7.56 8.91
C GLY A 160 -3.11 6.78 9.74
N ASP A 161 -3.49 5.59 9.26
CA ASP A 161 -4.73 4.89 9.65
C ASP A 161 -4.87 4.68 11.17
N TYR A 162 -5.73 5.49 11.80
CA TYR A 162 -5.86 5.57 13.25
C TYR A 162 -6.77 4.46 13.79
N ARG A 163 -6.20 3.49 14.51
CA ARG A 163 -6.96 2.45 15.23
C ARG A 163 -6.62 2.45 16.72
N SER A 164 -7.59 2.15 17.58
CA SER A 164 -7.37 2.12 19.04
C SER A 164 -8.38 1.25 19.80
N THR A 165 -7.95 0.63 20.90
CA THR A 165 -8.77 -0.10 21.88
C THR A 165 -8.68 0.62 23.24
N THR A 166 -9.82 0.88 23.88
CA THR A 166 -9.85 1.31 25.29
C THR A 166 -9.46 0.14 26.18
N THR A 167 -8.51 0.36 27.11
CA THR A 167 -8.12 -0.64 28.10
C THR A 167 -8.92 -0.48 29.39
N ASP A 168 -8.91 -1.50 30.24
CA ASP A 168 -9.46 -1.43 31.60
C ASP A 168 -8.54 -0.71 32.60
N PHE A 169 -7.43 -0.10 32.14
CA PHE A 169 -6.49 0.62 32.99
C PHE A 169 -6.77 2.12 33.06
N VAL A 170 -6.60 2.63 34.27
CA VAL A 170 -6.55 4.06 34.63
C VAL A 170 -5.24 4.28 35.38
N VAL A 171 -4.59 5.42 35.14
CA VAL A 171 -3.40 5.90 35.87
C VAL A 171 -3.70 7.18 36.65
N GLU A 172 -2.89 7.43 37.68
CA GLU A 172 -2.86 8.68 38.44
C GLU A 172 -1.57 9.49 38.16
N ALA A 173 -1.41 10.63 38.82
CA ALA A 173 -0.18 11.42 38.72
C ALA A 173 0.97 10.73 39.46
N GLY A 174 2.13 10.63 38.81
CA GLY A 174 3.31 9.89 39.29
C GLY A 174 3.38 8.43 38.83
N ASP A 175 2.33 7.90 38.19
CA ASP A 175 2.37 6.55 37.62
C ASP A 175 3.31 6.47 36.40
N VAL A 176 3.96 5.31 36.27
CA VAL A 176 4.73 4.93 35.08
C VAL A 176 3.84 4.09 34.16
N VAL A 177 3.47 4.66 33.01
CA VAL A 177 2.80 3.94 31.92
C VAL A 177 3.87 3.17 31.13
N ASN A 178 3.89 1.85 31.25
CA ASN A 178 4.62 1.01 30.30
C ASN A 178 3.86 0.99 28.98
N LEU A 179 4.58 1.10 27.87
CA LEU A 179 4.08 0.87 26.52
C LEU A 179 4.97 -0.16 25.83
N GLU A 180 4.34 -1.11 25.14
CA GLU A 180 5.04 -2.02 24.23
C GLU A 180 4.38 -1.99 22.84
N GLY A 181 5.24 -1.90 21.82
CA GLY A 181 4.92 -2.17 20.42
C GLY A 181 5.65 -3.42 19.93
N ASP A 182 4.91 -4.31 19.29
CA ASP A 182 5.41 -5.48 18.58
C ASP A 182 5.18 -5.28 17.09
N PHE A 183 6.28 -5.13 16.35
CA PHE A 183 6.34 -4.75 14.94
C PHE A 183 6.98 -5.89 14.13
N HIS A 184 6.51 -7.12 14.38
CA HIS A 184 7.08 -8.37 13.88
C HIS A 184 7.48 -8.31 12.40
N HIS A 185 8.71 -8.73 12.08
CA HIS A 185 9.24 -8.61 10.72
C HIS A 185 8.34 -9.29 9.67
N ALA A 186 7.76 -8.45 8.81
CA ALA A 186 7.48 -8.69 7.40
C ALA A 186 6.38 -9.68 6.97
N ALA A 187 6.09 -10.74 7.74
CA ALA A 187 5.32 -11.87 7.23
C ALA A 187 3.80 -11.74 7.37
N ASP A 188 3.30 -11.02 8.38
CA ASP A 188 1.87 -10.95 8.70
C ASP A 188 1.28 -9.53 8.70
N GLY A 189 2.12 -8.49 8.55
CA GLY A 189 1.69 -7.09 8.56
C GLY A 189 1.14 -6.61 9.91
N VAL A 190 1.45 -7.31 11.01
CA VAL A 190 0.78 -7.05 12.30
C VAL A 190 1.60 -6.17 13.21
N VAL A 191 1.02 -5.03 13.59
CA VAL A 191 1.46 -4.25 14.77
C VAL A 191 0.55 -4.58 15.95
N ARG A 192 1.14 -5.08 17.04
CA ARG A 192 0.45 -5.36 18.31
C ARG A 192 0.89 -4.35 19.37
N VAL A 193 -0.04 -3.91 20.21
CA VAL A 193 0.21 -2.87 21.22
C VAL A 193 -0.44 -3.24 22.55
N ARG A 194 0.28 -2.98 23.64
CA ARG A 194 -0.27 -2.96 25.00
C ARG A 194 0.35 -1.86 25.83
N ALA A 195 -0.39 -1.37 26.81
CA ALA A 195 0.09 -0.45 27.83
C ALA A 195 -0.51 -0.81 29.19
N TRP A 196 0.28 -0.59 30.26
CA TRP A 196 -0.14 -0.89 31.63
C TRP A 196 0.65 -0.05 32.66
N PRO A 197 0.04 0.34 33.79
CA PRO A 197 0.76 0.96 34.90
C PRO A 197 1.80 -0.02 35.50
N SER A 198 2.98 0.45 35.90
CA SER A 198 4.05 -0.42 36.44
C SER A 198 3.69 -1.20 37.72
N ASP A 199 2.64 -0.80 38.44
CA ASP A 199 2.11 -1.53 39.61
C ASP A 199 1.00 -2.56 39.23
N ARG A 200 0.79 -2.81 37.94
CA ARG A 200 -0.12 -3.84 37.39
C ARG A 200 0.66 -4.94 36.65
N THR A 201 0.07 -6.13 36.59
CA THR A 201 0.58 -7.22 35.76
C THR A 201 0.55 -6.85 34.27
N ARG A 202 1.67 -7.06 33.58
CA ARG A 202 1.80 -6.93 32.12
C ARG A 202 0.71 -7.75 31.41
N PRO A 203 -0.20 -7.13 30.65
CA PRO A 203 -1.33 -7.81 30.01
C PRO A 203 -0.89 -8.57 28.75
N ASP A 204 -1.82 -9.34 28.16
CA ASP A 204 -1.73 -9.75 26.75
C ASP A 204 -1.84 -8.55 25.79
N TRP A 205 -1.73 -8.80 24.49
CA TRP A 205 -1.86 -7.77 23.46
C TRP A 205 -3.29 -7.19 23.40
N GLN A 206 -3.46 -5.96 23.89
CA GLN A 206 -4.75 -5.27 24.01
C GLN A 206 -5.26 -4.69 22.69
N HIS A 207 -4.36 -4.37 21.76
CA HIS A 207 -4.68 -3.90 20.43
C HIS A 207 -3.84 -4.60 19.38
N ARG A 208 -4.45 -4.88 18.23
CA ARG A 208 -3.82 -5.53 17.08
C ARG A 208 -4.37 -4.91 15.80
N THR A 209 -3.50 -4.28 15.03
CA THR A 209 -3.79 -3.87 13.66
C THR A 209 -3.06 -4.79 12.70
N VAL A 210 -3.78 -5.26 11.69
CA VAL A 210 -3.18 -5.82 10.47
C VAL A 210 -3.16 -4.68 9.47
N ASP A 211 -1.97 -4.26 9.05
CA ASP A 211 -1.82 -3.44 7.85
C ASP A 211 -1.62 -4.36 6.63
N GLY A 212 -2.17 -3.96 5.48
CA GLY A 212 -1.85 -4.55 4.18
C GLY A 212 -0.78 -3.76 3.43
N GLY A 213 -0.38 -2.59 3.94
CA GLY A 213 0.54 -1.65 3.30
C GLY A 213 1.98 -2.13 3.22
N THR A 214 2.67 -1.67 2.17
CA THR A 214 4.05 -2.06 1.84
C THR A 214 5.11 -1.13 2.45
N SER A 215 5.01 -0.84 3.76
CA SER A 215 6.13 -0.18 4.48
C SER A 215 7.38 -1.09 4.49
N PRO A 216 8.61 -0.54 4.39
CA PRO A 216 9.76 -1.28 3.90
C PRO A 216 10.33 -2.32 4.89
N VAL A 217 9.89 -3.56 4.69
CA VAL A 217 10.55 -4.78 5.17
C VAL A 217 12.05 -4.75 4.89
N GLY A 218 12.85 -5.02 5.92
CA GLY A 218 14.30 -5.23 5.79
C GLY A 218 15.17 -3.96 5.75
N ALA A 219 14.59 -2.77 5.90
CA ALA A 219 15.36 -1.58 6.20
C ALA A 219 15.86 -1.59 7.67
N VAL A 220 16.98 -0.94 7.92
CA VAL A 220 17.54 -0.73 9.27
C VAL A 220 16.76 0.42 9.92
N LEU A 221 15.86 0.10 10.86
CA LEU A 221 14.85 1.04 11.39
C LEU A 221 15.32 1.72 12.68
N ALA A 222 15.20 3.05 12.75
CA ALA A 222 15.61 3.84 13.92
C ALA A 222 14.61 3.71 15.09
N ASP A 223 15.15 3.66 16.31
CA ASP A 223 14.40 3.47 17.56
C ASP A 223 14.02 4.82 18.17
N ARG A 224 12.71 5.11 18.23
CA ARG A 224 12.19 6.45 18.58
C ARG A 224 11.09 6.37 19.64
N SER A 225 11.02 7.41 20.47
CA SER A 225 9.83 7.72 21.27
C SER A 225 9.19 9.01 20.80
N TRP A 226 7.86 9.08 20.83
CA TRP A 226 7.10 10.25 20.40
C TRP A 226 6.01 10.58 21.43
N THR A 227 5.89 11.86 21.75
CA THR A 227 4.86 12.37 22.66
C THR A 227 4.15 13.56 22.02
N TYR A 228 2.82 13.64 22.13
CA TYR A 228 2.01 14.74 21.61
C TYR A 228 0.85 15.07 22.57
N LEU A 229 0.63 16.36 22.83
CA LEU A 229 -0.46 16.84 23.68
C LEU A 229 -1.50 17.58 22.82
N SER A 230 -2.80 17.30 23.00
CA SER A 230 -3.85 17.95 22.20
C SER A 230 -3.82 19.48 22.31
N GLY A 231 -4.17 20.17 21.22
CA GLY A 231 -4.33 21.64 21.20
C GLY A 231 -5.40 22.16 22.17
N SER A 232 -6.32 21.28 22.60
CA SER A 232 -7.34 21.57 23.61
C SER A 232 -6.81 21.57 25.06
N ALA A 233 -5.54 21.24 25.30
CA ALA A 233 -4.93 21.28 26.63
C ALA A 233 -4.72 22.71 27.15
N ARG A 234 -4.87 22.89 28.47
CA ARG A 234 -4.83 24.19 29.17
C ARG A 234 -3.46 24.52 29.77
N ALA A 235 -2.56 23.54 29.80
CA ALA A 235 -1.18 23.63 30.30
C ALA A 235 -0.32 22.61 29.54
N ALA A 236 1.00 22.79 29.56
CA ALA A 236 1.93 21.79 29.04
C ALA A 236 1.91 20.51 29.90
N ALA A 237 2.18 19.36 29.28
CA ALA A 237 2.40 18.10 29.96
C ALA A 237 3.90 17.91 30.23
N HIS A 238 4.23 17.35 31.38
CA HIS A 238 5.59 16.94 31.73
C HIS A 238 5.64 15.40 31.74
N VAL A 239 6.56 14.84 30.98
CA VAL A 239 6.65 13.40 30.73
C VAL A 239 8.12 12.96 30.82
N ALA A 240 8.46 12.15 31.83
CA ALA A 240 9.77 11.53 31.92
C ALA A 240 9.74 10.18 31.19
N VAL A 241 10.55 10.02 30.15
CA VAL A 241 10.63 8.79 29.36
C VAL A 241 11.84 7.97 29.81
N GLY A 242 11.67 6.68 30.05
CA GLY A 242 12.71 5.76 30.54
C GLY A 242 12.45 4.30 30.14
N ASP A 243 13.24 3.36 30.68
CA ASP A 243 13.12 1.91 30.45
C ASP A 243 12.95 1.50 28.97
N VAL A 244 13.65 2.22 28.08
CA VAL A 244 13.57 1.99 26.63
C VAL A 244 14.40 0.78 26.22
N VAL A 245 13.76 -0.22 25.59
CA VAL A 245 14.43 -1.48 25.21
C VAL A 245 13.93 -1.99 23.86
N GLY A 246 14.87 -2.25 22.94
CA GLY A 246 14.64 -3.06 21.75
C GLY A 246 14.93 -4.55 22.00
N ARG A 247 14.04 -5.46 21.58
CA ARG A 247 14.23 -6.91 21.68
C ARG A 247 13.96 -7.61 20.34
N GLY A 248 14.97 -8.31 19.82
CA GLY A 248 14.80 -9.23 18.69
C GLY A 248 14.24 -10.56 19.14
N THR A 249 13.30 -11.11 18.38
CA THR A 249 12.80 -12.46 18.66
C THR A 249 13.84 -13.49 18.21
N THR A 250 14.49 -14.15 19.17
CA THR A 250 15.28 -15.35 18.87
C THR A 250 14.34 -16.41 18.31
N PRO A 251 14.58 -16.96 17.10
CA PRO A 251 13.65 -17.90 16.48
C PRO A 251 13.48 -19.13 17.36
N VAL A 252 12.23 -19.45 17.71
CA VAL A 252 11.89 -20.65 18.48
C VAL A 252 12.20 -21.87 17.63
N THR A 253 13.33 -22.51 17.89
CA THR A 253 13.74 -23.74 17.23
C THR A 253 12.88 -24.89 17.72
N THR A 254 11.80 -25.17 16.99
CA THR A 254 11.07 -26.44 17.09
C THR A 254 12.07 -27.60 17.06
N PRO A 255 12.14 -28.46 18.09
CA PRO A 255 13.12 -29.53 18.13
C PRO A 255 13.00 -30.45 16.92
N ALA A 256 14.12 -30.72 16.25
CA ALA A 256 14.15 -31.65 15.12
C ALA A 256 13.66 -33.04 15.58
N PRO A 257 12.84 -33.73 14.77
CA PRO A 257 12.42 -35.09 15.10
C PRO A 257 13.65 -36.02 15.19
N PRO A 258 13.64 -37.01 16.10
CA PRO A 258 14.79 -37.90 16.28
C PRO A 258 15.08 -38.69 14.98
N PRO A 259 16.37 -39.00 14.71
CA PRO A 259 16.76 -39.65 13.47
C PRO A 259 16.13 -41.05 13.34
N PRO A 260 15.75 -41.49 12.12
CA PRO A 260 15.22 -42.84 11.91
C PRO A 260 16.21 -43.92 12.36
N VAL A 261 15.73 -44.90 13.12
CA VAL A 261 16.53 -46.08 13.48
C VAL A 261 16.76 -46.91 12.23
N VAL A 262 18.02 -46.99 11.79
CA VAL A 262 18.43 -47.79 10.63
C VAL A 262 18.23 -49.29 10.95
N PRO A 263 17.39 -50.03 10.18
CA PRO A 263 17.28 -51.47 10.36
C PRO A 263 18.56 -52.18 9.92
N THR A 264 19.02 -53.15 10.71
CA THR A 264 20.15 -54.01 10.34
C THR A 264 19.82 -54.78 9.05
N PRO A 265 20.72 -54.83 8.05
CA PRO A 265 20.44 -55.51 6.79
C PRO A 265 20.27 -57.04 6.98
N PRO A 266 19.32 -57.68 6.28
CA PRO A 266 19.18 -59.14 6.30
C PRO A 266 20.35 -59.84 5.58
N PRO A 267 20.60 -61.14 5.86
CA PRO A 267 21.63 -61.91 5.18
C PRO A 267 21.36 -62.05 3.68
N PRO A 268 22.41 -62.20 2.84
CA PRO A 268 22.28 -62.21 1.39
C PRO A 268 21.51 -63.46 0.89
N PRO A 269 20.67 -63.33 -0.15
CA PRO A 269 19.96 -64.46 -0.75
C PRO A 269 20.92 -65.39 -1.53
N PRO A 270 20.56 -66.68 -1.70
CA PRO A 270 21.34 -67.60 -2.51
C PRO A 270 21.34 -67.21 -4.00
N VAL A 271 22.45 -67.48 -4.69
CA VAL A 271 22.63 -67.14 -6.10
C VAL A 271 21.72 -67.99 -7.00
N VAL A 272 20.82 -67.32 -7.73
CA VAL A 272 19.96 -67.92 -8.76
C VAL A 272 20.59 -67.67 -10.14
N PRO A 273 20.58 -68.64 -11.09
CA PRO A 273 21.15 -68.45 -12.42
C PRO A 273 20.49 -67.33 -13.22
N THR A 274 21.30 -66.58 -13.98
CA THR A 274 20.85 -65.45 -14.79
C THR A 274 19.94 -65.89 -15.95
N PRO A 275 18.76 -65.27 -16.16
CA PRO A 275 17.90 -65.55 -17.32
C PRO A 275 18.48 -64.97 -18.63
N PRO A 276 18.07 -65.48 -19.80
CA PRO A 276 18.51 -64.98 -21.10
C PRO A 276 17.99 -63.54 -21.39
N PRO A 277 18.65 -62.78 -22.28
CA PRO A 277 18.29 -61.39 -22.55
C PRO A 277 16.92 -61.23 -23.23
N PRO A 278 16.19 -60.14 -22.96
CA PRO A 278 14.88 -59.87 -23.55
C PRO A 278 14.98 -59.45 -25.03
N PRO A 279 13.90 -59.63 -25.83
CA PRO A 279 13.85 -59.18 -27.21
C PRO A 279 13.77 -57.64 -27.34
N PRO A 280 14.04 -57.07 -28.55
CA PRO A 280 14.01 -55.63 -28.76
C PRO A 280 12.64 -55.00 -28.47
N VAL A 281 12.65 -53.88 -27.75
CA VAL A 281 11.42 -53.12 -27.41
C VAL A 281 10.96 -52.30 -28.62
N VAL A 282 9.74 -52.54 -29.07
CA VAL A 282 9.04 -51.68 -30.05
C VAL A 282 8.69 -50.35 -29.38
N PRO A 283 8.93 -49.19 -30.00
CA PRO A 283 8.62 -47.90 -29.38
C PRO A 283 7.12 -47.73 -29.13
N THR A 284 6.75 -47.57 -27.86
CA THR A 284 5.39 -47.25 -27.43
C THR A 284 4.96 -45.89 -28.01
N PRO A 285 3.72 -45.74 -28.51
CA PRO A 285 3.22 -44.42 -28.94
C PRO A 285 3.19 -43.43 -27.76
N PRO A 286 3.30 -42.11 -28.04
CA PRO A 286 3.24 -41.09 -26.99
C PRO A 286 1.89 -41.14 -26.23
N PRO A 287 1.87 -40.78 -24.94
CA PRO A 287 0.64 -40.78 -24.16
C PRO A 287 -0.38 -39.80 -24.76
N PRO A 288 -1.69 -40.08 -24.66
CA PRO A 288 -2.72 -39.17 -25.11
C PRO A 288 -2.66 -37.85 -24.34
N PRO A 289 -3.13 -36.72 -24.92
CA PRO A 289 -3.24 -35.45 -24.22
C PRO A 289 -4.04 -35.60 -22.93
N VAL A 290 -3.52 -35.08 -21.82
CA VAL A 290 -4.24 -35.05 -20.54
C VAL A 290 -5.41 -34.07 -20.68
N GLU A 291 -6.63 -34.55 -20.54
CA GLU A 291 -7.82 -33.69 -20.53
C GLU A 291 -7.76 -32.75 -19.31
N PRO A 292 -8.14 -31.46 -19.47
CA PRO A 292 -8.07 -30.49 -18.37
C PRO A 292 -9.10 -30.83 -17.29
N THR A 293 -8.64 -31.42 -16.20
CA THR A 293 -9.45 -31.62 -14.98
C THR A 293 -9.94 -30.27 -14.48
N THR A 294 -11.25 -30.05 -14.44
CA THR A 294 -11.85 -28.83 -13.88
C THR A 294 -11.31 -28.60 -12.47
N PRO A 295 -10.57 -27.51 -12.19
CA PRO A 295 -9.99 -27.29 -10.88
C PRO A 295 -11.11 -27.12 -9.85
N THR A 296 -10.98 -27.82 -8.72
CA THR A 296 -11.92 -27.66 -7.61
C THR A 296 -11.69 -26.30 -6.98
N ARG A 297 -12.74 -25.48 -6.90
CA ARG A 297 -12.70 -24.11 -6.36
C ARG A 297 -12.05 -24.09 -4.96
N PRO A 298 -11.02 -23.25 -4.71
CA PRO A 298 -10.45 -23.07 -3.38
C PRO A 298 -11.50 -22.68 -2.33
N ALA A 299 -11.46 -23.31 -1.16
CA ALA A 299 -12.41 -23.07 -0.08
C ALA A 299 -11.99 -21.87 0.78
N GLY A 300 -12.31 -20.64 0.34
CA GLY A 300 -12.05 -19.42 1.11
C GLY A 300 -12.08 -18.15 0.27
N ARG A 301 -11.67 -17.04 0.90
CA ARG A 301 -11.36 -15.76 0.24
C ARG A 301 -9.96 -15.86 -0.38
N PRO A 302 -9.77 -15.53 -1.68
CA PRO A 302 -8.43 -15.52 -2.28
C PRO A 302 -7.47 -14.54 -1.61
N GLY A 303 -6.18 -14.87 -1.69
CA GLY A 303 -5.05 -14.14 -1.11
C GLY A 303 -3.76 -14.95 -1.24
N ALA A 304 -2.62 -14.36 -0.88
CA ALA A 304 -1.25 -14.87 -1.11
C ALA A 304 -1.07 -16.40 -1.11
N ALA A 305 -1.56 -17.12 -0.10
CA ALA A 305 -1.39 -18.57 0.04
C ALA A 305 -2.17 -19.43 -0.99
N GLY A 306 -2.92 -18.83 -1.92
CA GLY A 306 -3.70 -19.54 -2.95
C GLY A 306 -3.83 -18.80 -4.28
N THR A 307 -3.04 -17.74 -4.51
CA THR A 307 -3.06 -16.93 -5.73
C THR A 307 -1.67 -16.43 -6.09
N GLY A 308 -1.38 -16.29 -7.38
CA GLY A 308 -0.06 -15.88 -7.86
C GLY A 308 0.88 -17.05 -8.09
N VAL A 309 2.17 -16.75 -8.25
CA VAL A 309 3.21 -17.77 -8.47
C VAL A 309 3.29 -18.70 -7.24
N PRO A 310 3.07 -20.02 -7.38
CA PRO A 310 3.09 -20.93 -6.23
C PRO A 310 4.46 -21.00 -5.57
N ASP A 311 4.48 -21.06 -4.24
CA ASP A 311 5.71 -21.12 -3.44
C ASP A 311 6.68 -22.22 -3.92
N GLY A 312 7.96 -21.89 -3.96
CA GLY A 312 9.01 -22.79 -4.45
C GLY A 312 9.06 -22.98 -5.96
N THR A 313 8.18 -22.34 -6.75
CA THR A 313 8.27 -22.38 -8.23
C THR A 313 9.60 -21.76 -8.68
N ARG A 314 10.45 -22.58 -9.31
CA ARG A 314 11.70 -22.12 -9.91
C ARG A 314 11.43 -21.40 -11.24
N LEU A 315 11.34 -20.07 -11.18
CA LEU A 315 11.15 -19.24 -12.35
C LEU A 315 12.40 -19.22 -13.28
N THR A 316 12.14 -19.09 -14.58
CA THR A 316 13.13 -18.88 -15.65
C THR A 316 13.05 -17.44 -16.14
N ARG A 317 14.14 -16.69 -16.03
CA ARG A 317 14.20 -15.28 -16.45
C ARG A 317 13.96 -15.13 -17.95
N HIS A 318 13.10 -14.18 -18.32
CA HIS A 318 12.89 -13.68 -19.67
C HIS A 318 13.09 -12.16 -19.66
N ASP A 319 13.98 -11.65 -20.50
CA ASP A 319 14.29 -10.22 -20.59
C ASP A 319 13.67 -9.60 -21.86
N GLY A 320 12.89 -8.54 -21.70
CA GLY A 320 12.16 -7.87 -22.79
C GLY A 320 10.71 -8.34 -22.97
N ASP A 321 10.06 -7.84 -24.03
CA ASP A 321 8.64 -8.06 -24.28
C ASP A 321 8.35 -9.44 -24.88
N LEU A 322 7.46 -10.18 -24.23
CA LEU A 322 6.96 -11.47 -24.69
C LEU A 322 5.77 -11.28 -25.65
N VAL A 323 6.07 -11.10 -26.93
CA VAL A 323 5.06 -10.96 -27.99
C VAL A 323 4.67 -12.34 -28.55
N ILE A 324 3.47 -12.81 -28.24
CA ILE A 324 3.03 -14.18 -28.52
C ILE A 324 2.18 -14.22 -29.80
N THR A 325 2.79 -14.67 -30.89
CA THR A 325 2.17 -14.80 -32.23
C THR A 325 1.88 -16.24 -32.67
N THR A 326 2.30 -17.25 -31.90
CA THR A 326 2.08 -18.66 -32.22
C THR A 326 0.79 -19.17 -31.57
N PRO A 327 -0.18 -19.71 -32.34
CA PRO A 327 -1.38 -20.35 -31.80
C PRO A 327 -1.06 -21.52 -30.88
N GLY A 328 -1.80 -21.68 -29.77
CA GLY A 328 -1.61 -22.77 -28.82
C GLY A 328 -0.31 -22.72 -28.01
N ALA A 329 0.42 -21.60 -28.04
CA ALA A 329 1.69 -21.45 -27.33
C ALA A 329 1.48 -21.57 -25.80
N ARG A 330 2.41 -22.28 -25.14
CA ARG A 330 2.40 -22.50 -23.69
C ARG A 330 3.69 -21.95 -23.09
N TYR A 331 3.54 -21.11 -22.07
CA TYR A 331 4.63 -20.60 -21.25
C TYR A 331 4.34 -20.94 -19.79
N ASP A 332 5.36 -21.37 -19.05
CA ASP A 332 5.23 -21.82 -17.68
C ASP A 332 6.46 -21.40 -16.89
N ALA A 333 6.27 -21.01 -15.62
CA ALA A 333 7.34 -20.62 -14.70
C ALA A 333 8.33 -19.59 -15.28
N LEU A 334 7.83 -18.51 -15.90
CA LEU A 334 8.66 -17.39 -16.36
C LEU A 334 8.77 -16.26 -15.32
N ASP A 335 9.92 -15.60 -15.27
CA ASP A 335 10.07 -14.28 -14.65
C ASP A 335 10.30 -13.25 -15.76
N VAL A 336 9.26 -12.52 -16.15
CA VAL A 336 9.23 -11.65 -17.35
C VAL A 336 9.56 -10.21 -16.98
N HIS A 337 10.77 -9.79 -17.33
CA HIS A 337 11.32 -8.41 -17.21
C HIS A 337 10.96 -7.62 -18.47
N GLY A 338 9.65 -7.45 -18.69
CA GLY A 338 9.04 -6.79 -19.85
C GLY A 338 7.53 -6.96 -19.85
N PHE A 339 6.86 -6.60 -20.94
CA PHE A 339 5.41 -6.72 -21.10
C PHE A 339 5.02 -7.96 -21.91
N VAL A 340 3.89 -8.59 -21.59
CA VAL A 340 3.29 -9.68 -22.38
C VAL A 340 2.26 -9.11 -23.36
N VAL A 341 2.37 -9.49 -24.64
CA VAL A 341 1.43 -9.06 -25.70
C VAL A 341 0.91 -10.28 -26.44
N VAL A 342 -0.34 -10.66 -26.16
CA VAL A 342 -0.99 -11.84 -26.76
C VAL A 342 -1.61 -11.44 -28.10
N ARG A 343 -1.19 -12.11 -29.18
CA ARG A 343 -1.70 -11.87 -30.54
C ARG A 343 -2.29 -13.10 -31.23
N ALA A 344 -2.19 -14.27 -30.60
CA ALA A 344 -2.63 -15.56 -31.15
C ALA A 344 -3.65 -16.25 -30.24
N PRO A 345 -4.45 -17.20 -30.76
CA PRO A 345 -5.45 -17.92 -29.99
C PRO A 345 -4.85 -19.10 -29.21
N ASP A 346 -5.60 -19.60 -28.23
CA ASP A 346 -5.32 -20.81 -27.42
C ASP A 346 -4.01 -20.73 -26.59
N VAL A 347 -3.48 -19.53 -26.41
CA VAL A 347 -2.27 -19.26 -25.63
C VAL A 347 -2.53 -19.52 -24.14
N THR A 348 -1.59 -20.17 -23.46
CA THR A 348 -1.62 -20.42 -22.01
C THR A 348 -0.35 -19.90 -21.34
N ILE A 349 -0.49 -19.17 -20.23
CA ILE A 349 0.60 -18.79 -19.31
C ILE A 349 0.28 -19.35 -17.93
N THR A 350 1.23 -20.07 -17.32
CA THR A 350 1.09 -20.60 -15.95
C THR A 350 2.27 -20.22 -15.06
N ARG A 351 2.02 -20.12 -13.74
CA ARG A 351 3.07 -20.07 -12.70
C ARG A 351 4.11 -18.97 -12.88
N SER A 352 3.76 -17.86 -13.52
CA SER A 352 4.72 -16.86 -14.02
C SER A 352 4.59 -15.51 -13.30
N LEU A 353 5.72 -14.83 -13.12
CA LEU A 353 5.81 -13.45 -12.62
C LEU A 353 6.00 -12.50 -13.81
N ILE A 354 5.17 -11.46 -13.90
CA ILE A 354 5.19 -10.48 -15.00
C ILE A 354 5.41 -9.10 -14.40
N ARG A 355 6.55 -8.48 -14.74
CA ARG A 355 7.07 -7.26 -14.08
C ARG A 355 6.82 -5.95 -14.82
N GLY A 356 6.38 -6.03 -16.08
CA GLY A 356 6.36 -4.88 -16.98
C GLY A 356 7.78 -4.46 -17.42
N GLY A 357 7.84 -3.50 -18.33
CA GLY A 357 9.09 -2.95 -18.85
C GLY A 357 9.29 -1.47 -18.53
N VAL A 358 10.17 -0.82 -19.31
CA VAL A 358 10.35 0.64 -19.30
C VAL A 358 9.13 1.33 -19.91
N LYS A 359 8.70 2.44 -19.31
CA LYS A 359 7.49 3.18 -19.68
C LYS A 359 7.54 3.72 -21.12
N ASP A 360 6.60 3.28 -21.93
CA ASP A 360 6.37 3.70 -23.32
C ASP A 360 4.97 4.33 -23.56
N GLY A 361 3.91 3.82 -22.90
CA GLY A 361 2.54 4.34 -23.05
C GLY A 361 1.47 3.57 -22.25
N ASN A 362 0.19 3.86 -22.55
CA ASN A 362 -0.99 3.29 -21.88
C ASN A 362 -1.20 1.79 -22.24
N ARG A 363 -0.56 0.86 -21.53
CA ARG A 363 -0.63 -0.58 -21.83
C ARG A 363 -0.86 -1.46 -20.59
N GLY A 364 -1.29 -2.70 -20.82
CA GLY A 364 -1.31 -3.72 -19.76
C GLY A 364 0.07 -4.37 -19.62
N LEU A 365 0.44 -4.77 -18.40
CA LEU A 365 1.52 -5.73 -18.16
C LEU A 365 1.26 -7.04 -18.94
N VAL A 366 -0.02 -7.42 -19.05
CA VAL A 366 -0.53 -8.36 -20.04
C VAL A 366 -1.55 -7.64 -20.93
N THR A 367 -1.33 -7.63 -22.25
CA THR A 367 -2.22 -6.99 -23.23
C THR A 367 -2.83 -8.02 -24.17
N VAL A 368 -4.16 -8.01 -24.31
CA VAL A 368 -5.01 -9.00 -25.02
C VAL A 368 -6.08 -8.27 -25.85
N ASP A 369 -5.63 -7.39 -26.76
CA ASP A 369 -6.47 -6.51 -27.59
C ASP A 369 -6.44 -6.86 -29.10
N HIS A 370 -5.56 -7.77 -29.51
CA HIS A 370 -5.45 -8.22 -30.90
C HIS A 370 -6.68 -9.04 -31.33
N ALA A 371 -7.12 -8.88 -32.59
CA ALA A 371 -8.33 -9.53 -33.10
C ALA A 371 -8.28 -11.08 -33.00
N ASP A 372 -7.11 -11.67 -33.23
CA ASP A 372 -6.89 -13.12 -33.19
C ASP A 372 -6.58 -13.66 -31.78
N ALA A 373 -6.41 -12.81 -30.78
CA ALA A 373 -6.20 -13.23 -29.39
C ALA A 373 -7.52 -13.76 -28.80
N LYS A 374 -7.70 -15.08 -28.86
CA LYS A 374 -8.92 -15.79 -28.42
C LYS A 374 -8.59 -16.93 -27.47
N ARG A 375 -9.40 -17.10 -26.41
CA ARG A 375 -9.26 -18.19 -25.44
C ARG A 375 -7.87 -18.19 -24.77
N PHE A 376 -7.34 -16.99 -24.49
CA PHE A 376 -6.12 -16.84 -23.70
C PHE A 376 -6.38 -17.25 -22.25
N VAL A 377 -5.46 -18.00 -21.65
CA VAL A 377 -5.52 -18.39 -20.23
C VAL A 377 -4.26 -17.93 -19.52
N ILE A 378 -4.41 -17.25 -18.39
CA ILE A 378 -3.35 -17.00 -17.43
C ILE A 378 -3.76 -17.52 -16.04
N GLU A 379 -2.93 -18.38 -15.46
CA GLU A 379 -3.26 -19.11 -14.22
C GLU A 379 -2.07 -19.19 -13.27
N ASP A 380 -2.34 -19.17 -11.95
CA ASP A 380 -1.31 -19.21 -10.88
C ASP A 380 -0.16 -18.20 -11.11
N SER A 381 -0.47 -16.97 -11.54
CA SER A 381 0.55 -16.02 -12.02
C SER A 381 0.43 -14.68 -11.33
N THR A 382 1.57 -14.07 -11.00
CA THR A 382 1.64 -12.75 -10.35
C THR A 382 1.96 -11.68 -11.41
N ILE A 383 1.17 -10.61 -11.43
CA ILE A 383 1.31 -9.49 -12.36
C ILE A 383 1.43 -8.20 -11.54
N ARG A 384 2.66 -7.68 -11.43
CA ARG A 384 2.96 -6.48 -10.64
C ARG A 384 4.07 -5.66 -11.30
N PRO A 385 4.05 -4.32 -11.29
CA PRO A 385 5.13 -3.55 -11.90
C PRO A 385 6.36 -3.49 -10.99
N ASP A 386 7.56 -3.81 -11.51
CA ASP A 386 8.82 -3.51 -10.81
C ASP A 386 9.12 -2.00 -10.77
N THR A 387 8.41 -1.20 -11.57
CA THR A 387 8.40 0.27 -11.48
C THR A 387 6.98 0.77 -11.73
N ALA A 388 6.31 1.22 -10.68
CA ALA A 388 4.94 1.71 -10.74
C ALA A 388 4.80 2.91 -11.70
N SER A 389 3.75 2.92 -12.52
CA SER A 389 3.53 3.92 -13.56
C SER A 389 2.04 4.19 -13.76
N VAL A 390 1.66 5.47 -13.88
CA VAL A 390 0.28 5.91 -14.15
C VAL A 390 -0.26 5.50 -15.54
N TRP A 391 0.54 4.75 -16.30
CA TRP A 391 0.23 4.27 -17.65
C TRP A 391 0.01 2.75 -17.72
N TYR A 392 0.14 2.05 -16.59
CA TYR A 392 0.13 0.58 -16.52
C TYR A 392 -1.16 0.05 -15.91
N ASP A 393 -1.83 -0.81 -16.68
CA ASP A 393 -2.87 -1.72 -16.19
C ASP A 393 -2.25 -3.11 -15.94
N GLY A 394 -2.88 -3.98 -15.14
CA GLY A 394 -2.42 -5.35 -14.94
C GLY A 394 -2.70 -6.22 -16.18
N ILE A 395 -3.94 -6.70 -16.32
CA ILE A 395 -4.42 -7.38 -17.54
C ILE A 395 -5.39 -6.45 -18.29
N LYS A 396 -5.13 -6.20 -19.57
CA LYS A 396 -5.87 -5.25 -20.40
C LYS A 396 -6.38 -5.90 -21.69
N GLY A 397 -7.68 -5.84 -21.95
CA GLY A 397 -8.24 -6.31 -23.23
C GLY A 397 -9.54 -7.11 -23.09
N SER A 398 -9.60 -8.29 -23.73
CA SER A 398 -10.80 -9.13 -23.81
C SER A 398 -10.43 -10.60 -24.13
N ASN A 399 -11.41 -11.51 -24.22
CA ASN A 399 -11.21 -12.89 -24.70
C ASN A 399 -10.20 -13.73 -23.88
N PHE A 400 -10.16 -13.50 -22.56
CA PHE A 400 -9.21 -14.13 -21.63
C PHE A 400 -9.88 -14.75 -20.40
N THR A 401 -9.21 -15.76 -19.84
CA THR A 401 -9.44 -16.28 -18.49
C THR A 401 -8.23 -15.97 -17.60
N ALA A 402 -8.47 -15.33 -16.47
CA ALA A 402 -7.50 -15.15 -15.39
C ALA A 402 -7.96 -15.95 -14.17
N ARG A 403 -7.18 -16.95 -13.74
CA ARG A 403 -7.55 -17.88 -12.66
C ARG A 403 -6.48 -17.94 -11.59
N ARG A 404 -6.86 -17.74 -10.31
CA ARG A 404 -5.91 -17.68 -9.18
C ARG A 404 -4.72 -16.75 -9.44
N VAL A 405 -4.93 -15.66 -10.19
CA VAL A 405 -3.88 -14.66 -10.39
C VAL A 405 -3.75 -13.74 -9.18
N ASP A 406 -2.57 -13.19 -9.02
CA ASP A 406 -2.21 -12.17 -8.04
C ASP A 406 -1.86 -10.90 -8.82
N VAL A 407 -2.55 -9.79 -8.60
CA VAL A 407 -2.37 -8.56 -9.41
C VAL A 407 -2.39 -7.32 -8.53
N TRP A 408 -1.30 -6.56 -8.52
CA TRP A 408 -1.16 -5.33 -7.72
C TRP A 408 -0.21 -4.29 -8.29
N GLY A 409 -0.26 -3.07 -7.74
CA GLY A 409 0.66 -1.96 -8.07
C GLY A 409 0.42 -1.26 -9.41
N THR A 410 -0.52 -1.74 -10.23
CA THR A 410 -0.98 -1.12 -11.48
C THR A 410 -2.14 -0.16 -11.23
N VAL A 411 -2.44 0.78 -12.14
CA VAL A 411 -3.53 1.75 -11.97
C VAL A 411 -4.87 1.02 -11.86
N ASP A 412 -5.22 0.23 -12.88
CA ASP A 412 -6.27 -0.78 -12.74
C ASP A 412 -5.63 -2.17 -12.70
N ASN A 413 -6.12 -3.08 -11.84
CA ASN A 413 -5.61 -4.45 -11.84
C ASN A 413 -6.09 -5.20 -13.10
N ILE A 414 -7.37 -5.07 -13.46
CA ILE A 414 -7.94 -5.59 -14.72
C ILE A 414 -8.71 -4.49 -15.45
N LYS A 415 -8.45 -4.27 -16.74
CA LYS A 415 -9.18 -3.31 -17.59
C LYS A 415 -9.80 -4.01 -18.81
N VAL A 416 -11.12 -4.18 -18.80
CA VAL A 416 -11.90 -4.92 -19.81
C VAL A 416 -12.45 -3.99 -20.88
N HIS A 417 -12.14 -4.29 -22.14
CA HIS A 417 -12.48 -3.50 -23.33
C HIS A 417 -13.49 -4.21 -24.27
N GLY A 418 -13.83 -5.47 -24.01
CA GLY A 418 -14.65 -6.28 -24.91
C GLY A 418 -15.11 -7.59 -24.30
N ASP A 419 -15.52 -8.51 -25.18
CA ASP A 419 -16.30 -9.70 -24.84
C ASP A 419 -15.45 -10.87 -24.29
N ASP A 420 -16.12 -11.86 -23.69
CA ASP A 420 -15.57 -13.16 -23.28
C ASP A 420 -14.42 -13.05 -22.26
N VAL A 421 -14.71 -12.50 -21.07
CA VAL A 421 -13.73 -12.35 -19.98
C VAL A 421 -14.18 -13.11 -18.74
N LEU A 422 -13.29 -13.94 -18.19
CA LEU A 422 -13.47 -14.63 -16.91
C LEU A 422 -12.31 -14.27 -15.97
N VAL A 423 -12.62 -13.69 -14.81
CA VAL A 423 -11.68 -13.52 -13.70
C VAL A 423 -12.22 -14.33 -12.53
N GLU A 424 -11.49 -15.35 -12.11
CA GLU A 424 -11.96 -16.31 -11.10
C GLU A 424 -10.96 -16.64 -10.01
N ASP A 425 -11.47 -16.76 -8.77
CA ASP A 425 -10.77 -17.18 -7.56
C ASP A 425 -9.38 -16.50 -7.38
N SER A 426 -9.27 -15.25 -7.84
CA SER A 426 -8.03 -14.45 -7.93
C SER A 426 -7.97 -13.35 -6.88
N TRP A 427 -6.79 -12.81 -6.63
CA TRP A 427 -6.54 -11.69 -5.72
C TRP A 427 -6.10 -10.47 -6.52
N LEU A 428 -6.90 -9.40 -6.46
CA LEU A 428 -6.62 -8.11 -7.09
C LEU A 428 -6.53 -7.08 -5.97
N HIS A 429 -5.37 -6.46 -5.77
CA HIS A 429 -5.16 -5.55 -4.64
C HIS A 429 -4.24 -4.38 -4.99
N ASP A 430 -4.14 -3.43 -4.05
CA ASP A 430 -3.20 -2.30 -4.03
C ASP A 430 -3.00 -1.61 -5.39
N SER A 431 -4.13 -1.36 -6.06
CA SER A 431 -4.20 -0.64 -7.33
C SER A 431 -3.64 0.77 -7.11
N ARG A 432 -2.61 1.16 -7.86
CA ARG A 432 -1.79 2.33 -7.54
C ARG A 432 -2.47 3.64 -7.96
N TRP A 433 -2.82 4.45 -6.97
CA TRP A 433 -3.24 5.83 -7.17
C TRP A 433 -2.03 6.75 -7.44
N PHE A 434 -2.23 7.73 -8.31
CA PHE A 434 -1.29 8.80 -8.62
C PHE A 434 -2.01 10.16 -8.54
N ALA A 435 -1.38 11.15 -7.92
CA ALA A 435 -1.92 12.51 -7.81
C ALA A 435 -2.07 13.23 -9.18
N TRP A 436 -1.46 12.70 -10.25
CA TRP A 436 -1.56 13.24 -11.60
C TRP A 436 -1.49 12.15 -12.68
N ASP A 437 -2.63 11.89 -13.32
CA ASP A 437 -2.73 11.23 -14.61
C ASP A 437 -2.98 12.30 -15.71
N PRO A 438 -2.06 12.49 -16.67
CA PRO A 438 -2.26 13.44 -17.76
C PRO A 438 -3.38 13.06 -18.75
N ASN A 439 -3.83 11.80 -18.78
CA ASN A 439 -5.03 11.40 -19.53
C ASN A 439 -6.30 11.99 -18.90
N GLN A 440 -6.32 12.09 -17.57
CA GLN A 440 -7.48 12.54 -16.78
C GLN A 440 -7.37 14.02 -16.37
N LYS A 441 -6.18 14.62 -16.46
CA LYS A 441 -5.86 16.03 -16.12
C LYS A 441 -6.14 16.37 -14.65
N GLY A 442 -5.91 15.38 -13.80
CA GLY A 442 -6.10 15.38 -12.35
C GLY A 442 -5.58 14.06 -11.79
N PRO A 443 -5.96 13.65 -10.58
CA PRO A 443 -5.59 12.33 -10.05
C PRO A 443 -6.07 11.17 -10.94
N SER A 444 -5.36 10.04 -10.89
CA SER A 444 -5.82 8.82 -11.54
C SER A 444 -7.03 8.23 -10.79
N HIS A 445 -8.11 7.90 -11.49
CA HIS A 445 -8.96 6.80 -11.02
C HIS A 445 -8.16 5.49 -11.10
N ASN A 446 -8.21 4.69 -10.04
CA ASN A 446 -7.62 3.35 -9.91
C ASN A 446 -8.72 2.37 -9.47
N ASP A 447 -8.92 1.31 -10.26
CA ASP A 447 -9.97 0.30 -10.07
C ASP A 447 -9.41 -1.13 -9.92
N GLY A 448 -10.09 -1.96 -9.12
CA GLY A 448 -9.78 -3.40 -9.10
C GLY A 448 -10.09 -4.05 -10.45
N VAL A 449 -11.31 -3.84 -10.94
CA VAL A 449 -11.73 -4.19 -12.30
C VAL A 449 -12.49 -3.04 -12.94
N GLN A 450 -11.96 -2.47 -14.02
CA GLN A 450 -12.65 -1.47 -14.84
C GLN A 450 -13.26 -2.14 -16.08
N VAL A 451 -14.58 -1.98 -16.28
CA VAL A 451 -15.34 -2.55 -17.41
C VAL A 451 -15.84 -1.42 -18.31
N LEU A 452 -15.13 -1.21 -19.42
CA LEU A 452 -15.43 -0.17 -20.41
C LEU A 452 -16.46 -0.63 -21.46
N GLY A 453 -16.78 -1.91 -21.53
CA GLY A 453 -17.78 -2.47 -22.45
C GLY A 453 -17.50 -3.94 -22.79
N GLY A 454 -18.53 -4.70 -23.16
CA GLY A 454 -18.41 -6.10 -23.57
C GLY A 454 -19.59 -6.98 -23.14
N SER A 455 -19.65 -8.18 -23.72
CA SER A 455 -20.64 -9.21 -23.44
C SER A 455 -19.98 -10.45 -22.82
N ARG A 456 -20.70 -11.17 -21.94
CA ARG A 456 -20.24 -12.41 -21.29
C ARG A 456 -18.96 -12.16 -20.48
N ILE A 457 -19.12 -11.37 -19.42
CA ILE A 457 -18.03 -11.01 -18.50
C ILE A 457 -18.39 -11.60 -17.14
N THR A 458 -17.49 -12.38 -16.54
CA THR A 458 -17.71 -13.04 -15.25
C THR A 458 -16.57 -12.70 -14.30
N LEU A 459 -16.91 -12.04 -13.19
CA LEU A 459 -16.02 -11.83 -12.05
C LEU A 459 -16.55 -12.71 -10.91
N ARG A 460 -15.93 -13.87 -10.65
CA ARG A 460 -16.43 -14.81 -9.63
C ARG A 460 -15.41 -15.26 -8.59
N GLY A 461 -15.82 -15.26 -7.33
CA GLY A 461 -15.02 -15.82 -6.23
C GLY A 461 -13.74 -15.07 -5.87
N ASN A 462 -13.48 -13.90 -6.45
CA ASN A 462 -12.24 -13.14 -6.28
C ASN A 462 -12.18 -12.38 -4.95
N SER A 463 -10.99 -12.03 -4.48
CA SER A 463 -10.76 -11.01 -3.44
C SER A 463 -10.25 -9.74 -4.14
N ILE A 464 -10.99 -8.63 -4.05
CA ILE A 464 -10.73 -7.41 -4.82
C ILE A 464 -10.76 -6.20 -3.88
N THR A 465 -9.59 -5.59 -3.63
CA THR A 465 -9.34 -4.65 -2.52
C THR A 465 -8.41 -3.49 -2.91
N GLY A 466 -8.27 -2.47 -2.05
CA GLY A 466 -7.22 -1.44 -2.16
C GLY A 466 -7.43 -0.33 -3.22
N ALA A 467 -8.23 -0.59 -4.26
CA ALA A 467 -8.62 0.41 -5.24
C ALA A 467 -9.34 1.63 -4.60
N SER A 468 -9.07 2.85 -5.05
CA SER A 468 -9.67 4.07 -4.46
C SER A 468 -10.88 4.60 -5.24
N ASN A 469 -10.99 4.32 -6.54
CA ASN A 469 -12.20 4.67 -7.30
C ASN A 469 -13.30 3.62 -7.11
N GLY A 470 -13.02 2.34 -7.34
CA GLY A 470 -13.95 1.23 -7.11
C GLY A 470 -13.25 -0.13 -7.17
N ALA A 471 -13.69 -1.11 -6.37
CA ALA A 471 -13.24 -2.48 -6.53
C ALA A 471 -13.72 -3.05 -7.90
N VAL A 472 -14.94 -2.66 -8.33
CA VAL A 472 -15.40 -2.80 -9.73
C VAL A 472 -16.03 -1.49 -10.20
N GLN A 473 -15.63 -1.02 -11.38
CA GLN A 473 -16.18 0.18 -12.03
C GLN A 473 -16.63 -0.15 -13.46
N VAL A 474 -17.94 -0.08 -13.71
CA VAL A 474 -18.55 -0.31 -15.02
C VAL A 474 -18.97 1.04 -15.62
N THR A 475 -18.62 1.30 -16.89
CA THR A 475 -18.91 2.60 -17.53
C THR A 475 -19.50 2.54 -18.94
N GLN A 476 -19.35 1.47 -19.72
CA GLN A 476 -19.78 1.44 -21.13
C GLN A 476 -19.08 2.48 -22.06
N ASP A 477 -17.92 3.02 -21.68
CA ASP A 477 -17.23 4.05 -22.47
C ASP A 477 -16.83 3.57 -23.88
N PHE A 478 -16.54 2.28 -24.06
CA PHE A 478 -16.20 1.69 -25.36
C PHE A 478 -17.43 1.13 -26.09
N ARG A 479 -18.26 0.34 -25.41
CA ARG A 479 -19.47 -0.31 -25.94
C ARG A 479 -20.44 -0.65 -24.80
N GLU A 480 -21.66 -1.09 -25.13
CA GLU A 480 -22.62 -1.58 -24.13
C GLU A 480 -22.06 -2.76 -23.31
N VAL A 481 -22.60 -2.94 -22.09
CA VAL A 481 -22.25 -4.03 -21.19
C VAL A 481 -23.44 -4.97 -21.06
N ARG A 482 -23.25 -6.23 -21.44
CA ARG A 482 -24.29 -7.29 -21.40
C ARG A 482 -23.74 -8.54 -20.73
N ASP A 483 -24.61 -9.33 -20.11
CA ASP A 483 -24.25 -10.59 -19.44
C ASP A 483 -23.02 -10.44 -18.51
N LEU A 484 -23.04 -9.44 -17.63
CA LEU A 484 -22.00 -9.21 -16.61
C LEU A 484 -22.42 -9.86 -15.28
N ASP A 485 -21.81 -11.01 -14.95
CA ASP A 485 -21.98 -11.69 -13.67
C ASP A 485 -20.86 -11.32 -12.69
N ILE A 486 -21.24 -10.78 -11.53
CA ILE A 486 -20.36 -10.43 -10.42
C ILE A 486 -20.82 -11.26 -9.22
N SER A 487 -20.23 -12.45 -9.06
CA SER A 487 -20.76 -13.49 -8.17
C SER A 487 -19.79 -14.03 -7.11
N GLY A 488 -20.20 -14.00 -5.84
CA GLY A 488 -19.47 -14.65 -4.73
C GLY A 488 -18.07 -14.10 -4.44
N ASN A 489 -17.77 -12.85 -4.83
CA ASN A 489 -16.50 -12.17 -4.58
C ASN A 489 -16.47 -11.53 -3.17
N TRP A 490 -15.28 -11.17 -2.71
CA TRP A 490 -15.04 -10.32 -1.55
C TRP A 490 -14.49 -8.96 -2.02
N PHE A 491 -15.18 -7.88 -1.67
CA PHE A 491 -14.81 -6.53 -2.03
C PHE A 491 -14.42 -5.71 -0.80
N ASP A 492 -13.41 -4.85 -0.92
CA ASP A 492 -13.21 -3.74 0.03
C ASP A 492 -12.62 -2.51 -0.66
N GLY A 493 -12.78 -1.32 -0.05
CA GLY A 493 -12.35 -0.06 -0.64
C GLY A 493 -13.25 0.47 -1.77
N GLY A 494 -12.72 1.46 -2.50
CA GLY A 494 -13.42 2.27 -3.50
C GLY A 494 -14.20 3.46 -2.91
N THR A 495 -14.70 4.35 -3.78
CA THR A 495 -15.69 5.38 -3.35
C THR A 495 -16.98 4.70 -2.89
N CYS A 496 -17.38 3.72 -3.69
CA CYS A 496 -18.29 2.62 -3.38
C CYS A 496 -17.63 1.38 -4.00
N SER A 497 -17.75 0.20 -3.41
CA SER A 497 -16.95 -0.94 -3.90
C SER A 497 -17.36 -1.41 -5.29
N VAL A 498 -18.65 -1.42 -5.64
CA VAL A 498 -19.13 -1.69 -7.00
C VAL A 498 -19.88 -0.48 -7.55
N LYS A 499 -19.35 0.15 -8.61
CA LYS A 499 -19.92 1.35 -9.25
C LYS A 499 -20.35 1.03 -10.68
N ILE A 500 -21.63 1.22 -11.00
CA ILE A 500 -22.19 0.88 -12.32
C ILE A 500 -22.84 2.12 -12.94
N SER A 501 -22.28 2.60 -14.06
CA SER A 501 -22.76 3.78 -14.77
C SER A 501 -23.20 3.45 -16.20
N HIS A 502 -24.34 4.01 -16.58
CA HIS A 502 -24.90 3.97 -17.94
C HIS A 502 -24.11 4.81 -18.97
N LYS A 503 -23.39 5.87 -18.52
CA LYS A 503 -22.66 6.91 -19.32
C LYS A 503 -23.37 7.55 -20.53
N GLY A 504 -24.62 7.22 -20.83
CA GLY A 504 -25.38 7.83 -21.93
C GLY A 504 -25.45 6.99 -23.21
N ARG A 505 -25.29 5.67 -23.11
CA ARG A 505 -25.64 4.73 -24.18
C ARG A 505 -27.17 4.64 -24.38
N ASP A 506 -27.60 3.82 -25.33
CA ASP A 506 -29.01 3.54 -25.56
C ASP A 506 -29.58 2.54 -24.53
N SER A 507 -28.80 1.50 -24.17
CA SER A 507 -29.18 0.54 -23.12
C SER A 507 -28.44 0.72 -21.79
N GLY A 508 -29.08 0.25 -20.72
CA GLY A 508 -28.44 -0.01 -19.42
C GLY A 508 -27.40 -1.13 -19.50
N PRO A 509 -26.34 -1.08 -18.66
CA PRO A 509 -25.56 -2.26 -18.36
C PRO A 509 -26.48 -3.36 -17.80
N GLN A 510 -26.38 -4.57 -18.33
CA GLN A 510 -27.11 -5.74 -17.82
C GLN A 510 -26.20 -6.53 -16.87
N VAL A 511 -26.55 -6.55 -15.57
CA VAL A 511 -25.66 -6.99 -14.50
C VAL A 511 -26.37 -7.92 -13.53
N GLN A 512 -25.71 -9.02 -13.17
CA GLN A 512 -26.05 -9.85 -12.02
C GLN A 512 -25.01 -9.58 -10.93
N LEU A 513 -25.43 -9.06 -9.78
CA LEU A 513 -24.56 -8.80 -8.63
C LEU A 513 -25.03 -9.67 -7.47
N ARG A 514 -24.41 -10.82 -7.25
CA ARG A 514 -24.97 -11.84 -6.35
C ARG A 514 -23.97 -12.48 -5.39
N ASP A 515 -24.43 -12.78 -4.18
CA ASP A 515 -23.71 -13.58 -3.19
C ASP A 515 -22.35 -12.98 -2.74
N ASN A 516 -22.09 -11.70 -3.03
CA ASN A 516 -20.81 -11.05 -2.73
C ASN A 516 -20.73 -10.55 -1.29
N ARG A 517 -19.51 -10.49 -0.76
CA ARG A 517 -19.16 -10.00 0.57
C ARG A 517 -18.47 -8.65 0.50
N PHE A 518 -18.87 -7.71 1.34
CA PHE A 518 -18.34 -6.34 1.34
C PHE A 518 -17.69 -5.99 2.69
N GLY A 519 -16.43 -5.56 2.67
CA GLY A 519 -15.79 -4.88 3.80
C GLY A 519 -16.31 -3.46 3.98
N LEU A 520 -15.61 -2.62 4.76
CA LEU A 520 -16.13 -1.32 5.22
C LEU A 520 -15.22 -0.12 4.88
N LEU A 521 -14.14 -0.32 4.12
CA LEU A 521 -13.14 0.72 3.81
C LEU A 521 -13.56 1.63 2.64
N GLN A 522 -14.86 1.73 2.32
CA GLN A 522 -15.33 2.64 1.27
C GLN A 522 -15.31 4.10 1.76
N SER A 523 -14.84 5.03 0.94
CA SER A 523 -14.81 6.45 1.34
C SER A 523 -16.20 7.07 1.51
N ILE A 524 -17.23 6.49 0.88
CA ILE A 524 -18.62 6.68 1.29
C ILE A 524 -19.02 5.48 2.17
N LEU A 525 -19.02 5.69 3.49
CA LEU A 525 -19.33 4.66 4.48
C LEU A 525 -20.62 3.90 4.14
N GLY A 526 -20.54 2.56 4.15
CA GLY A 526 -21.67 1.68 3.85
C GLY A 526 -22.12 1.72 2.38
N CYS A 527 -21.25 2.11 1.44
CA CYS A 527 -21.54 2.09 0.01
C CYS A 527 -20.96 0.86 -0.68
N SER A 528 -21.56 -0.31 -0.43
CA SER A 528 -21.18 -1.57 -1.08
C SER A 528 -21.36 -1.49 -2.60
N SER A 529 -22.51 -0.97 -3.06
CA SER A 529 -22.75 -0.74 -4.49
C SER A 529 -23.58 0.50 -4.81
N LEU A 530 -23.31 1.09 -5.98
CA LEU A 530 -23.97 2.27 -6.54
C LEU A 530 -24.21 2.07 -8.04
N ALA A 531 -25.48 2.08 -8.48
CA ALA A 531 -25.85 1.88 -9.88
C ALA A 531 -26.77 2.99 -10.41
N THR A 532 -26.66 3.35 -11.69
CA THR A 532 -27.61 4.28 -12.32
C THR A 532 -29.04 3.72 -12.35
N HIS A 533 -30.07 4.57 -12.35
CA HIS A 533 -31.47 4.11 -12.47
C HIS A 533 -31.75 3.34 -13.76
N ARG A 534 -31.02 3.64 -14.85
CA ARG A 534 -31.10 2.92 -16.13
C ARG A 534 -30.42 1.54 -16.14
N THR A 535 -29.68 1.15 -15.09
CA THR A 535 -28.99 -0.15 -15.05
C THR A 535 -29.99 -1.28 -14.78
N ASP A 536 -30.06 -2.24 -15.71
CA ASP A 536 -30.73 -3.53 -15.53
C ASP A 536 -29.85 -4.39 -14.60
N LEU A 537 -30.17 -4.36 -13.32
CA LEU A 537 -29.34 -4.93 -12.26
C LEU A 537 -30.19 -5.83 -11.36
N GLN A 538 -29.90 -7.12 -11.43
CA GLN A 538 -30.45 -8.15 -10.55
C GLN A 538 -29.47 -8.34 -9.39
N ALA A 539 -29.93 -8.14 -8.15
CA ALA A 539 -29.08 -8.21 -6.96
C ALA A 539 -29.71 -9.07 -5.86
N SER A 540 -28.93 -10.04 -5.34
CA SER A 540 -29.36 -11.02 -4.35
C SER A 540 -28.17 -11.50 -3.51
N GLY A 541 -28.39 -12.06 -2.31
CA GLY A 541 -27.34 -12.72 -1.52
C GLY A 541 -26.17 -11.85 -1.02
N ASN A 542 -26.06 -10.58 -1.44
CA ASN A 542 -24.96 -9.69 -1.09
C ASN A 542 -25.02 -9.28 0.39
N VAL A 543 -23.90 -9.37 1.11
CA VAL A 543 -23.81 -9.11 2.55
C VAL A 543 -22.56 -8.32 2.93
N TRP A 544 -22.59 -7.65 4.07
CA TRP A 544 -21.39 -7.12 4.71
C TRP A 544 -20.60 -8.28 5.33
N ASP A 545 -19.31 -8.37 5.02
CA ASP A 545 -18.45 -9.52 5.37
C ASP A 545 -18.34 -9.72 6.89
N LEU A 546 -18.28 -8.61 7.63
CA LEU A 546 -18.18 -8.54 9.09
C LEU A 546 -19.46 -9.00 9.84
N THR A 547 -20.65 -8.76 9.28
CA THR A 547 -21.92 -8.90 10.02
C THR A 547 -22.91 -9.90 9.41
N GLY A 548 -22.70 -10.30 8.15
CA GLY A 548 -23.66 -11.11 7.39
C GLY A 548 -24.98 -10.39 7.06
N LEU A 549 -25.12 -9.11 7.42
CA LEU A 549 -26.32 -8.32 7.12
C LEU A 549 -26.35 -7.92 5.64
N PRO A 550 -27.54 -7.79 5.01
CA PRO A 550 -27.65 -7.42 3.59
C PRO A 550 -26.88 -6.14 3.21
N ALA A 551 -26.11 -6.22 2.13
CA ALA A 551 -25.40 -5.10 1.55
C ALA A 551 -26.30 -4.40 0.50
N PRO A 552 -26.77 -3.17 0.74
CA PRO A 552 -27.77 -2.53 -0.11
C PRO A 552 -27.18 -2.00 -1.44
N VAL A 553 -28.02 -1.95 -2.47
CA VAL A 553 -27.72 -1.25 -3.73
C VAL A 553 -28.22 0.19 -3.64
N ARG A 554 -27.32 1.17 -3.73
CA ARG A 554 -27.71 2.58 -3.89
C ARG A 554 -28.02 2.88 -5.36
N ARG A 555 -29.02 3.72 -5.63
CA ARG A 555 -29.38 4.18 -6.99
C ARG A 555 -29.23 5.69 -7.13
N TRP A 556 -28.94 6.15 -8.34
CA TRP A 556 -28.79 7.58 -8.69
C TRP A 556 -29.04 7.81 -10.19
N GLY A 557 -29.22 9.07 -10.61
CA GLY A 557 -29.41 9.47 -12.01
C GLY A 557 -30.75 9.06 -12.59
#